data_AF-A0A9X0VLA6-F1
#
_entry.id   AF-A0A9X0VLA6-F1
#
_cell.length_a   1.000
_cell.length_b   1.000
_cell.length_c   1.000
_cell.angle_alpha   90.00
_cell.angle_beta   90.00
_cell.angle_gamma   90.00
#
_symmetry.space_group_name_H-M   'P 1'
#
loop_
_entity.id
_entity.type
_entity.pdbx_description
1 polymer ?
#
loop_
_entity_poly.entity_id
_entity_poly.type
_entity_poly.pdbx_seq_one_letter_code
_entity_poly.pdbx_strand_id
1 'polypeptide(L)'
;MTTVMTLDIATEIENAEIDMLSSRLEGLQAMSGNPMQVQIKNFGSATAFSSKIIAGPAFNTVKGITNADAIDAIISYYESLQIPCRFEITPAQGTTELFQYLSQKDFYQSSFHTALYSIPRESSSLLPSNITLRKLKENEFDIFADIYVRGFNMPSFTKDGVRQNNEILYNEPGWHFFIAEIQNSPAGIGVLYINKGVASLAASATLPEFQRKGCHTALIQRRIKTAIESNCTLIVGQARFGSGSQNNMERAHMKIAYTKSIWTAKDI
;
A
#
# COMPACT_ATOMS: atom_id res chain seq x y z
N MET A 1 -3.70 22.80 12.43
CA MET A 1 -2.27 22.71 12.81
C MET A 1 -1.51 22.07 11.66
N THR A 2 -0.32 22.58 11.35
CA THR A 2 0.55 21.97 10.34
C THR A 2 1.40 20.92 11.03
N THR A 3 1.22 19.64 10.72
CA THR A 3 2.11 18.60 11.26
C THR A 3 3.48 18.75 10.65
N VAL A 4 4.49 18.97 11.49
CA VAL A 4 5.91 18.95 11.10
C VAL A 4 6.39 17.50 11.11
N MET A 5 7.22 17.11 10.15
CA MET A 5 7.80 15.76 10.12
C MET A 5 8.80 15.58 11.26
N THR A 6 8.69 14.47 12.00
CA THR A 6 9.61 14.03 13.04
C THR A 6 9.97 12.56 12.82
N LEU A 7 11.01 12.05 13.49
CA LEU A 7 11.34 10.62 13.44
C LEU A 7 10.20 9.74 13.96
N ASP A 8 9.47 10.20 14.98
CA ASP A 8 8.31 9.48 15.52
C ASP A 8 7.19 9.36 14.48
N ILE A 9 6.85 10.45 13.79
CA ILE A 9 5.85 10.43 12.71
C ILE A 9 6.33 9.56 11.55
N ALA A 10 7.61 9.65 11.18
CA ALA A 10 8.16 8.82 10.12
C ALA A 10 8.05 7.32 10.43
N THR A 11 8.30 6.96 11.70
CA THR A 11 8.16 5.59 12.23
C THR A 11 6.70 5.17 12.28
N GLU A 12 5.79 6.04 12.69
CA GLU A 12 4.34 5.77 12.69
C GLU A 12 3.81 5.52 11.26
N ILE A 13 4.29 6.27 10.28
CA ILE A 13 3.95 6.07 8.85
C ILE A 13 4.42 4.70 8.36
N GLU A 14 5.63 4.29 8.73
CA GLU A 14 6.15 2.97 8.36
C GLU A 14 5.40 1.84 9.07
N ASN A 15 5.11 2.00 10.36
CA ASN A 15 4.31 1.05 11.12
C ASN A 15 2.90 0.91 10.53
N ALA A 16 2.27 2.00 10.07
CA ALA A 16 0.96 1.95 9.42
C ALA A 16 0.99 1.19 8.09
N GLU A 17 2.12 1.22 7.38
CA GLU A 17 2.35 0.41 6.20
C GLU A 17 2.56 -1.07 6.54
N ILE A 18 3.37 -1.37 7.56
CA ILE A 18 3.61 -2.73 8.06
C ILE A 18 2.28 -3.33 8.53
N ASP A 19 1.53 -2.63 9.39
CA ASP A 19 0.24 -3.07 9.91
C ASP A 19 -0.77 -3.37 8.79
N MET A 20 -0.85 -2.50 7.77
CA MET A 20 -1.72 -2.72 6.60
C MET A 20 -1.32 -3.97 5.79
N LEU A 21 -0.02 -4.15 5.54
CA LEU A 21 0.46 -5.30 4.77
C LEU A 21 0.34 -6.60 5.58
N SER A 22 0.60 -6.56 6.88
CA SER A 22 0.37 -7.67 7.81
C SER A 22 -1.09 -8.09 7.80
N SER A 23 -2.03 -7.18 8.07
CA SER A 23 -3.47 -7.50 8.07
C SER A 23 -3.91 -8.13 6.74
N ARG A 24 -3.42 -7.60 5.62
CA ARG A 24 -3.72 -8.16 4.30
C ARG A 24 -3.19 -9.58 4.15
N LEU A 25 -1.92 -9.80 4.47
CA LEU A 25 -1.25 -11.08 4.25
C LEU A 25 -1.71 -12.14 5.26
N GLU A 26 -2.04 -11.75 6.50
CA GLU A 26 -2.63 -12.63 7.51
C GLU A 26 -4.00 -13.16 7.06
N GLY A 27 -4.87 -12.28 6.51
CA GLY A 27 -6.15 -12.71 5.96
C GLY A 27 -5.98 -13.74 4.82
N LEU A 28 -4.98 -13.54 3.96
CA LEU A 28 -4.66 -14.47 2.87
C LEU A 28 -4.05 -15.78 3.37
N GLN A 29 -3.20 -15.70 4.40
CA GLN A 29 -2.56 -16.84 5.03
C GLN A 29 -3.59 -17.73 5.75
N ALA A 30 -4.63 -17.13 6.34
CA ALA A 30 -5.69 -17.83 7.06
C ALA A 30 -6.65 -18.61 6.15
N MET A 31 -6.61 -18.39 4.84
CA MET A 31 -7.39 -19.16 3.88
C MET A 31 -7.02 -20.66 3.95
N SER A 32 -8.01 -21.54 3.78
CA SER A 32 -7.78 -22.98 3.81
C SER A 32 -6.72 -23.40 2.79
N GLY A 33 -5.66 -24.05 3.28
CA GLY A 33 -4.52 -24.50 2.47
C GLY A 33 -3.51 -23.41 2.09
N ASN A 34 -3.67 -22.16 2.55
CA ASN A 34 -2.81 -21.01 2.24
C ASN A 34 -2.47 -20.95 0.73
N PRO A 35 -3.47 -20.76 -0.15
CA PRO A 35 -3.31 -20.92 -1.59
C PRO A 35 -2.33 -19.91 -2.18
N MET A 36 -2.16 -18.74 -1.54
CA MET A 36 -1.19 -17.72 -1.95
C MET A 36 0.22 -17.99 -1.39
N GLN A 37 0.42 -19.05 -0.62
CA GLN A 37 1.67 -19.45 0.01
C GLN A 37 2.33 -18.29 0.77
N VAL A 38 1.51 -17.60 1.56
CA VAL A 38 1.92 -16.42 2.33
C VAL A 38 2.69 -16.85 3.57
N GLN A 39 3.81 -16.17 3.81
CA GLN A 39 4.55 -16.24 5.07
C GLN A 39 4.97 -14.85 5.52
N ILE A 40 4.80 -14.60 6.82
CA ILE A 40 5.25 -13.38 7.50
C ILE A 40 6.21 -13.84 8.60
N LYS A 41 7.42 -13.28 8.64
CA LYS A 41 8.43 -13.64 9.63
C LYS A 41 9.12 -12.41 10.18
N ASN A 42 9.26 -12.35 11.51
CA ASN A 42 9.94 -11.26 12.20
C ASN A 42 11.40 -11.62 12.51
N PHE A 43 12.28 -10.63 12.36
CA PHE A 43 13.70 -10.70 12.65
C PHE A 43 14.12 -9.43 13.41
N GLY A 44 14.02 -9.46 14.74
CA GLY A 44 14.19 -8.26 15.55
C GLY A 44 13.13 -7.21 15.19
N SER A 45 13.56 -6.04 14.73
CA SER A 45 12.69 -4.96 14.24
C SER A 45 12.14 -5.18 12.83
N ALA A 46 12.80 -6.03 12.02
CA ALA A 46 12.42 -6.24 10.63
C ALA A 46 11.26 -7.25 10.49
N THR A 47 10.31 -6.95 9.62
CA THR A 47 9.25 -7.89 9.19
C THR A 47 9.46 -8.25 7.73
N ALA A 48 9.63 -9.54 7.45
CA ALA A 48 9.74 -10.09 6.10
C ALA A 48 8.39 -10.62 5.64
N PHE A 49 7.86 -10.04 4.57
CA PHE A 49 6.61 -10.43 3.92
C PHE A 49 6.89 -11.23 2.66
N SER A 50 6.16 -12.32 2.45
CA SER A 50 6.36 -13.16 1.27
C SER A 50 5.08 -13.84 0.79
N SER A 51 4.99 -14.03 -0.52
CA SER A 51 4.03 -14.86 -1.25
C SER A 51 4.71 -15.42 -2.50
N LYS A 52 4.65 -16.75 -2.69
CA LYS A 52 5.16 -17.39 -3.92
C LYS A 52 4.24 -17.24 -5.13
N ILE A 53 2.98 -16.92 -4.90
CA ILE A 53 1.93 -16.91 -5.94
C ILE A 53 1.58 -15.50 -6.38
N ILE A 54 1.55 -14.53 -5.45
CA ILE A 54 1.16 -13.16 -5.79
C ILE A 54 2.31 -12.48 -6.53
N ALA A 55 2.07 -12.11 -7.78
CA ALA A 55 3.05 -11.43 -8.59
C ALA A 55 3.33 -10.00 -8.08
N GLY A 56 4.59 -9.61 -8.13
CA GLY A 56 5.04 -8.24 -7.92
C GLY A 56 5.72 -8.00 -6.57
N PRO A 57 6.61 -6.99 -6.49
CA PRO A 57 7.48 -6.78 -5.34
C PRO A 57 6.77 -6.23 -4.09
N ALA A 58 5.50 -5.82 -4.21
CA ALA A 58 4.75 -5.20 -3.12
C ALA A 58 4.41 -6.17 -1.96
N PHE A 59 4.40 -7.48 -2.23
CA PHE A 59 4.10 -8.53 -1.25
C PHE A 59 5.33 -9.32 -0.82
N ASN A 60 6.46 -9.11 -1.50
CA ASN A 60 7.74 -9.78 -1.30
C ASN A 60 8.77 -8.72 -0.91
N THR A 61 8.79 -8.36 0.38
CA THR A 61 9.60 -7.23 0.86
C THR A 61 9.84 -7.28 2.36
N VAL A 62 10.96 -6.72 2.78
CA VAL A 62 11.33 -6.49 4.18
C VAL A 62 11.08 -5.03 4.51
N LYS A 63 10.50 -4.76 5.68
CA LYS A 63 10.26 -3.41 6.24
C LYS A 63 10.67 -3.37 7.70
N GLY A 64 10.89 -2.18 8.27
CA GLY A 64 11.19 -2.02 9.70
C GLY A 64 12.63 -2.37 10.11
N ILE A 65 13.54 -2.59 9.16
CA ILE A 65 14.92 -2.96 9.48
C ILE A 65 15.71 -1.76 9.98
N THR A 66 16.23 -1.84 11.21
CA THR A 66 16.93 -0.73 11.87
C THR A 66 18.45 -0.93 11.99
N ASN A 67 18.95 -2.14 11.73
CA ASN A 67 20.37 -2.47 11.81
C ASN A 67 20.72 -3.65 10.90
N ALA A 68 22.00 -3.98 10.80
CA ALA A 68 22.50 -5.03 9.90
C ALA A 68 22.41 -6.45 10.47
N ASP A 69 22.11 -6.62 11.77
CA ASP A 69 22.26 -7.90 12.48
C ASP A 69 21.41 -9.03 11.88
N ALA A 70 20.25 -8.69 11.34
CA ALA A 70 19.30 -9.64 10.79
C ALA A 70 19.47 -9.93 9.28
N ILE A 71 20.34 -9.19 8.57
CA ILE A 71 20.38 -9.24 7.09
C ILE A 71 20.67 -10.64 6.57
N ASP A 72 21.67 -11.35 7.12
CA ASP A 72 22.03 -12.69 6.65
C ASP A 72 20.93 -13.72 6.86
N ALA A 73 20.24 -13.64 8.00
CA ALA A 73 19.12 -14.52 8.31
C ALA A 73 17.91 -14.24 7.40
N ILE A 74 17.68 -12.97 7.06
CA ILE A 74 16.62 -12.55 6.14
C ILE A 74 16.93 -13.01 4.71
N ILE A 75 18.15 -12.82 4.21
CA ILE A 75 18.57 -13.28 2.89
C ILE A 75 18.38 -14.80 2.79
N SER A 76 18.91 -15.55 3.75
CA SER A 76 18.77 -17.02 3.82
C SER A 76 17.30 -17.47 3.82
N TYR A 77 16.42 -16.69 4.48
CA TYR A 77 14.99 -16.96 4.49
C TYR A 77 14.36 -16.80 3.09
N TYR A 78 14.62 -15.70 2.39
CA TYR A 78 14.09 -15.50 1.03
C TYR A 78 14.66 -16.51 0.02
N GLU A 79 15.95 -16.88 0.15
CA GLU A 79 16.57 -17.95 -0.64
C GLU A 79 15.87 -19.30 -0.43
N SER A 80 15.57 -19.66 0.83
CA SER A 80 14.83 -20.89 1.15
C SER A 80 13.42 -20.90 0.54
N LEU A 81 12.83 -19.72 0.32
CA LEU A 81 11.54 -19.56 -0.34
C LEU A 81 11.65 -19.48 -1.86
N GLN A 82 12.86 -19.34 -2.43
CA GLN A 82 13.08 -19.08 -3.85
C GLN A 82 12.33 -17.82 -4.33
N ILE A 83 12.32 -16.77 -3.49
CA ILE A 83 11.72 -15.47 -3.79
C ILE A 83 12.84 -14.43 -3.77
N PRO A 84 12.89 -13.47 -4.71
CA PRO A 84 13.85 -12.37 -4.66
C PRO A 84 13.72 -11.56 -3.36
N CYS A 85 14.82 -11.44 -2.63
CA CYS A 85 14.86 -10.60 -1.43
C CYS A 85 14.87 -9.12 -1.81
N ARG A 86 14.07 -8.32 -1.10
CA ARG A 86 13.95 -6.87 -1.31
C ARG A 86 13.80 -6.18 0.03
N PHE A 87 14.57 -5.13 0.26
CA PHE A 87 14.44 -4.28 1.45
C PHE A 87 13.85 -2.93 1.10
N GLU A 88 12.96 -2.44 1.96
CA GLU A 88 12.49 -1.06 1.96
C GLU A 88 13.03 -0.37 3.22
N ILE A 89 13.85 0.65 3.04
CA ILE A 89 14.50 1.36 4.15
C ILE A 89 14.08 2.83 4.10
N THR A 90 13.47 3.29 5.20
CA THR A 90 13.03 4.68 5.37
C THR A 90 14.18 5.56 5.86
N PRO A 91 14.11 6.90 5.68
CA PRO A 91 15.14 7.80 6.24
C PRO A 91 15.25 7.78 7.76
N ALA A 92 14.23 7.28 8.47
CA ALA A 92 14.27 7.17 9.93
C ALA A 92 15.19 6.03 10.41
N GLN A 93 15.39 5.01 9.57
CA GLN A 93 16.11 3.77 9.92
C GLN A 93 17.43 3.61 9.14
N GLY A 94 17.60 4.33 8.03
CA GLY A 94 18.79 4.22 7.20
C GLY A 94 20.05 4.71 7.91
N THR A 95 21.05 3.84 8.01
CA THR A 95 22.40 4.18 8.49
C THR A 95 23.47 3.80 7.48
N THR A 96 24.66 4.40 7.60
CA THR A 96 25.81 4.07 6.76
C THR A 96 26.17 2.59 6.87
N GLU A 97 26.15 2.05 8.09
CA GLU A 97 26.49 0.66 8.38
C GLU A 97 25.50 -0.30 7.70
N LEU A 98 24.20 0.00 7.78
CA LEU A 98 23.15 -0.79 7.14
C LEU A 98 23.33 -0.83 5.61
N PHE A 99 23.56 0.33 4.98
CA PHE A 99 23.74 0.44 3.54
C PHE A 99 25.03 -0.21 3.04
N GLN A 100 26.13 -0.06 3.77
CA GLN A 100 27.40 -0.72 3.45
C GLN A 100 27.27 -2.24 3.54
N TYR A 101 26.59 -2.74 4.57
CA TYR A 101 26.40 -4.17 4.75
C TYR A 101 25.54 -4.78 3.63
N LEU A 102 24.43 -4.13 3.26
CA LEU A 102 23.65 -4.54 2.08
C LEU A 102 24.49 -4.56 0.80
N SER A 103 25.30 -3.53 0.58
CA SER A 103 26.19 -3.48 -0.58
C SER A 103 27.23 -4.61 -0.60
N GLN A 104 27.73 -5.02 0.56
CA GLN A 104 28.66 -6.16 0.69
C GLN A 104 27.97 -7.50 0.42
N LYS A 105 26.64 -7.56 0.58
CA LYS A 105 25.79 -8.73 0.26
C LYS A 105 25.22 -8.68 -1.15
N ASP A 106 25.84 -7.90 -2.05
CA ASP A 106 25.42 -7.72 -3.43
C ASP A 106 24.01 -7.15 -3.62
N PHE A 107 23.52 -6.37 -2.66
CA PHE A 107 22.36 -5.52 -2.85
C PHE A 107 22.78 -4.14 -3.36
N TYR A 108 21.92 -3.50 -4.13
CA TYR A 108 22.08 -2.11 -4.53
C TYR A 108 20.76 -1.37 -4.38
N GLN A 109 20.83 -0.05 -4.23
CA GLN A 109 19.64 0.77 -4.24
C GLN A 109 19.07 0.87 -5.66
N SER A 110 17.99 0.16 -5.93
CA SER A 110 17.39 0.05 -7.26
C SER A 110 16.29 1.07 -7.56
N SER A 111 15.67 1.66 -6.53
CA SER A 111 14.62 2.68 -6.71
C SER A 111 14.38 3.50 -5.43
N PHE A 112 13.47 4.46 -5.56
CA PHE A 112 12.76 5.10 -4.43
C PHE A 112 11.26 4.81 -4.50
N HIS A 113 10.57 4.94 -3.37
CA HIS A 113 9.10 5.02 -3.31
C HIS A 113 8.68 6.11 -2.32
N THR A 114 7.59 6.81 -2.60
CA THR A 114 7.20 8.01 -1.85
C THR A 114 6.12 7.67 -0.83
N ALA A 115 6.35 8.04 0.43
CA ALA A 115 5.34 8.05 1.47
C ALA A 115 4.76 9.45 1.62
N LEU A 116 3.44 9.56 1.77
CA LEU A 116 2.72 10.80 1.98
C LEU A 116 1.87 10.72 3.23
N TYR A 117 1.64 11.87 3.86
CA TYR A 117 0.85 11.95 5.08
C TYR A 117 0.07 13.26 5.19
N SER A 118 -0.97 13.27 6.04
CA SER A 118 -1.65 14.49 6.47
C SER A 118 -2.41 14.23 7.78
N ILE A 119 -2.92 15.31 8.39
CA ILE A 119 -4.02 15.18 9.35
C ILE A 119 -5.31 15.13 8.54
N PRO A 120 -6.21 14.15 8.77
CA PRO A 120 -7.50 14.10 8.12
C PRO A 120 -8.27 15.41 8.32
N ARG A 121 -8.67 16.05 7.23
CA ARG A 121 -9.45 17.29 7.24
C ARG A 121 -10.44 17.29 6.10
N GLU A 122 -11.62 17.87 6.33
CA GLU A 122 -12.60 18.00 5.26
C GLU A 122 -12.03 18.85 4.12
N SER A 123 -12.29 18.41 2.89
CA SER A 123 -11.97 19.20 1.72
C SER A 123 -13.12 20.15 1.42
N SER A 124 -12.81 21.41 1.16
CA SER A 124 -13.79 22.38 0.63
C SER A 124 -14.02 22.22 -0.87
N SER A 125 -13.28 21.33 -1.55
CA SER A 125 -13.40 21.16 -2.99
C SER A 125 -14.65 20.37 -3.36
N LEU A 126 -15.53 20.99 -4.15
CA LEU A 126 -16.73 20.36 -4.67
C LEU A 126 -16.34 19.23 -5.62
N LEU A 127 -16.95 18.06 -5.40
CA LEU A 127 -16.86 16.96 -6.35
C LEU A 127 -17.63 17.31 -7.62
N PRO A 128 -17.14 16.88 -8.81
CA PRO A 128 -17.92 16.97 -10.03
C PRO A 128 -19.28 16.28 -9.82
N SER A 129 -20.37 16.97 -10.19
CA SER A 129 -21.75 16.50 -9.97
C SER A 129 -22.08 15.19 -10.69
N ASN A 130 -21.27 14.81 -11.68
CA ASN A 130 -21.41 13.56 -12.43
C ASN A 130 -20.73 12.35 -11.77
N ILE A 131 -20.06 12.52 -10.62
CA ILE A 131 -19.42 11.43 -9.87
C ILE A 131 -20.24 11.11 -8.62
N THR A 132 -20.67 9.85 -8.50
CA THR A 132 -21.26 9.31 -7.28
C THR A 132 -20.28 8.36 -6.60
N LEU A 133 -20.35 8.29 -5.27
CA LEU A 133 -19.48 7.46 -4.44
C LEU A 133 -20.32 6.57 -3.53
N ARG A 134 -19.97 5.30 -3.45
CA ARG A 134 -20.63 4.35 -2.55
C ARG A 134 -19.65 3.32 -2.00
N LYS A 135 -20.06 2.62 -0.94
CA LYS A 135 -19.36 1.41 -0.50
C LYS A 135 -19.51 0.32 -1.57
N LEU A 136 -18.46 -0.47 -1.77
CA LEU A 136 -18.53 -1.73 -2.49
C LEU A 136 -19.44 -2.69 -1.70
N LYS A 137 -20.24 -3.52 -2.39
CA LYS A 137 -21.02 -4.60 -1.77
C LYS A 137 -20.23 -5.90 -1.82
N GLU A 138 -20.54 -6.81 -0.90
CA GLU A 138 -19.88 -8.11 -0.78
C GLU A 138 -19.85 -8.92 -2.09
N ASN A 139 -20.91 -8.86 -2.88
CA ASN A 139 -21.03 -9.58 -4.14
C ASN A 139 -20.47 -8.83 -5.37
N GLU A 140 -19.67 -7.77 -5.19
CA GLU A 140 -19.18 -6.91 -6.29
C GLU A 140 -17.66 -7.04 -6.54
N PHE A 141 -16.98 -8.05 -5.98
CA PHE A 141 -15.53 -8.19 -6.16
C PHE A 141 -15.10 -8.54 -7.59
N ASP A 142 -15.98 -9.09 -8.42
CA ASP A 142 -15.72 -9.21 -9.86
C ASP A 142 -15.59 -7.84 -10.56
N ILE A 143 -16.42 -6.86 -10.17
CA ILE A 143 -16.36 -5.48 -10.66
C ILE A 143 -15.09 -4.82 -10.14
N PHE A 144 -14.79 -5.00 -8.85
CA PHE A 144 -13.57 -4.49 -8.23
C PHE A 144 -12.33 -4.98 -8.98
N ALA A 145 -12.24 -6.29 -9.22
CA ALA A 145 -11.09 -6.90 -9.87
C ALA A 145 -10.95 -6.45 -11.34
N ASP A 146 -12.06 -6.26 -12.06
CA ASP A 146 -12.04 -5.71 -13.43
C ASP A 146 -11.42 -4.31 -13.46
N ILE A 147 -11.92 -3.41 -12.60
CA ILE A 147 -11.42 -2.04 -12.50
C ILE A 147 -9.96 -2.02 -12.06
N TYR A 148 -9.58 -2.87 -11.11
CA TYR A 148 -8.22 -2.98 -10.61
C TYR A 148 -7.25 -3.39 -11.72
N VAL A 149 -7.52 -4.52 -12.39
CA VAL A 149 -6.66 -5.06 -13.44
C VAL A 149 -6.52 -4.09 -14.60
N ARG A 150 -7.64 -3.54 -15.10
CA ARG A 150 -7.61 -2.59 -16.21
C ARG A 150 -7.00 -1.25 -15.82
N GLY A 151 -7.28 -0.74 -14.63
CA GLY A 151 -6.78 0.54 -14.15
C GLY A 151 -5.28 0.54 -13.83
N PHE A 152 -4.73 -0.60 -13.40
CA PHE A 152 -3.29 -0.79 -13.23
C PHE A 152 -2.58 -1.36 -14.47
N ASN A 153 -3.30 -1.59 -15.56
CA ASN A 153 -2.77 -2.20 -16.78
C ASN A 153 -2.09 -3.56 -16.51
N MET A 154 -2.71 -4.38 -15.68
CA MET A 154 -2.27 -5.74 -15.37
C MET A 154 -2.79 -6.75 -16.42
N PRO A 155 -2.12 -7.89 -16.60
CA PRO A 155 -2.62 -8.95 -17.47
C PRO A 155 -4.00 -9.46 -17.04
N SER A 156 -4.91 -9.69 -17.99
CA SER A 156 -6.30 -10.10 -17.70
C SER A 156 -6.40 -11.39 -16.88
N PHE A 157 -5.46 -12.32 -17.04
CA PHE A 157 -5.44 -13.58 -16.29
C PHE A 157 -5.24 -13.40 -14.78
N THR A 158 -4.79 -12.22 -14.31
CA THR A 158 -4.63 -11.97 -12.87
C THR A 158 -5.95 -11.61 -12.17
N LYS A 159 -7.06 -11.45 -12.91
CA LYS A 159 -8.34 -10.96 -12.38
C LYS A 159 -8.89 -11.83 -11.26
N ASP A 160 -8.90 -13.15 -11.41
CA ASP A 160 -9.42 -14.05 -10.37
C ASP A 160 -8.59 -13.98 -9.08
N GLY A 161 -7.27 -13.90 -9.19
CA GLY A 161 -6.39 -13.70 -8.04
C GLY A 161 -6.62 -12.35 -7.36
N VAL A 162 -6.81 -11.28 -8.13
CA VAL A 162 -7.16 -9.96 -7.57
C VAL A 162 -8.53 -9.99 -6.88
N ARG A 163 -9.53 -10.66 -7.44
CA ARG A 163 -10.85 -10.83 -6.80
C ARG A 163 -10.69 -11.53 -5.47
N GLN A 164 -10.15 -12.76 -5.48
CA GLN A 164 -9.99 -13.61 -4.30
C GLN A 164 -9.20 -12.89 -3.21
N ASN A 165 -8.09 -12.23 -3.57
CA ASN A 165 -7.21 -11.62 -2.60
C ASN A 165 -7.79 -10.36 -1.91
N ASN A 166 -8.80 -9.72 -2.50
CA ASN A 166 -9.44 -8.55 -1.90
C ASN A 166 -10.80 -8.87 -1.30
N GLU A 167 -11.51 -9.89 -1.80
CA GLU A 167 -12.80 -10.34 -1.26
C GLU A 167 -12.68 -10.80 0.19
N ILE A 168 -11.63 -11.55 0.50
CA ILE A 168 -11.36 -12.00 1.88
C ILE A 168 -11.20 -10.84 2.87
N LEU A 169 -10.73 -9.67 2.40
CA LEU A 169 -10.53 -8.50 3.25
C LEU A 169 -11.84 -7.72 3.50
N TYR A 170 -12.94 -8.07 2.82
CA TYR A 170 -14.19 -7.33 2.93
C TYR A 170 -14.75 -7.34 4.36
N ASN A 171 -14.63 -8.48 5.03
CA ASN A 171 -15.10 -8.70 6.40
C ASN A 171 -13.97 -8.52 7.44
N GLU A 172 -12.75 -8.25 7.01
CA GLU A 172 -11.62 -8.02 7.92
C GLU A 172 -11.71 -6.63 8.57
N PRO A 173 -11.48 -6.52 9.90
CA PRO A 173 -11.56 -5.25 10.61
C PRO A 173 -10.66 -4.16 9.99
N GLY A 174 -11.21 -2.95 9.90
CA GLY A 174 -10.50 -1.77 9.41
C GLY A 174 -10.45 -1.62 7.88
N TRP A 175 -10.79 -2.65 7.10
CA TRP A 175 -10.83 -2.55 5.65
C TRP A 175 -12.13 -1.92 5.14
N HIS A 176 -12.00 -0.98 4.22
CA HIS A 176 -13.12 -0.27 3.60
C HIS A 176 -12.92 -0.17 2.09
N PHE A 177 -13.94 -0.58 1.34
CA PHE A 177 -13.93 -0.61 -0.12
C PHE A 177 -14.96 0.36 -0.68
N PHE A 178 -14.55 1.17 -1.66
CA PHE A 178 -15.37 2.19 -2.29
C PHE A 178 -15.35 2.05 -3.81
N ILE A 179 -16.48 2.39 -4.42
CA ILE A 179 -16.66 2.54 -5.86
C ILE A 179 -16.98 4.01 -6.16
N ALA A 180 -16.32 4.55 -7.17
CA ALA A 180 -16.73 5.76 -7.86
C ALA A 180 -17.46 5.38 -9.14
N GLU A 181 -18.60 6.01 -9.39
CA GLU A 181 -19.39 5.81 -10.60
C GLU A 181 -19.50 7.12 -11.38
N ILE A 182 -19.52 7.02 -12.71
CA ILE A 182 -19.86 8.12 -13.62
C ILE A 182 -21.09 7.69 -14.40
N GLN A 183 -22.17 8.48 -14.36
CA GLN A 183 -23.43 8.15 -15.03
C GLN A 183 -23.92 6.73 -14.66
N ASN A 184 -23.88 6.38 -13.37
CA ASN A 184 -24.23 5.06 -12.83
C ASN A 184 -23.37 3.88 -13.33
N SER A 185 -22.24 4.14 -13.99
CA SER A 185 -21.29 3.11 -14.41
C SER A 185 -20.09 3.09 -13.48
N PRO A 186 -19.70 1.92 -12.92
CA PRO A 186 -18.48 1.79 -12.12
C PRO A 186 -17.25 2.26 -12.90
N ALA A 187 -16.54 3.24 -12.33
CA ALA A 187 -15.47 3.97 -13.00
C ALA A 187 -14.12 3.84 -12.26
N GLY A 188 -14.15 3.69 -10.94
CA GLY A 188 -12.94 3.58 -10.13
C GLY A 188 -13.18 2.89 -8.79
N ILE A 189 -12.09 2.38 -8.23
CA ILE A 189 -12.04 1.74 -6.91
C ILE A 189 -11.11 2.51 -5.98
N GLY A 190 -11.45 2.55 -4.70
CA GLY A 190 -10.59 3.06 -3.64
C GLY A 190 -10.70 2.20 -2.41
N VAL A 191 -9.55 1.84 -1.84
CA VAL A 191 -9.45 1.03 -0.63
C VAL A 191 -8.82 1.87 0.47
N LEU A 192 -9.32 1.69 1.68
CA LEU A 192 -8.80 2.29 2.91
C LEU A 192 -8.64 1.19 3.95
N TYR A 193 -7.55 1.24 4.70
CA TYR A 193 -7.35 0.42 5.89
C TYR A 193 -7.20 1.36 7.10
N ILE A 194 -7.90 1.09 8.20
CA ILE A 194 -7.79 1.86 9.44
C ILE A 194 -7.28 0.95 10.54
N ASN A 195 -6.19 1.36 11.19
CA ASN A 195 -5.68 0.69 12.38
C ASN A 195 -5.12 1.70 13.38
N LYS A 196 -5.43 1.54 14.67
CA LYS A 196 -4.91 2.37 15.77
C LYS A 196 -5.00 3.89 15.53
N GLY A 197 -6.07 4.37 14.88
CA GLY A 197 -6.26 5.79 14.56
C GLY A 197 -5.49 6.30 13.34
N VAL A 198 -4.83 5.42 12.58
CA VAL A 198 -4.16 5.75 11.31
C VAL A 198 -4.93 5.17 10.12
N ALA A 199 -5.22 6.02 9.14
CA ALA A 199 -5.91 5.68 7.91
C ALA A 199 -4.91 5.52 6.75
N SER A 200 -4.70 4.28 6.30
CA SER A 200 -3.83 3.96 5.17
C SER A 200 -4.61 3.93 3.86
N LEU A 201 -4.29 4.86 2.95
CA LEU A 201 -4.75 4.84 1.57
C LEU A 201 -4.06 3.68 0.83
N ALA A 202 -4.77 2.55 0.77
CA ALA A 202 -4.34 1.35 0.07
C ALA A 202 -4.55 1.50 -1.46
N ALA A 203 -5.04 0.45 -2.13
CA ALA A 203 -5.22 0.47 -3.57
C ALA A 203 -6.22 1.55 -4.05
N SER A 204 -5.92 2.18 -5.19
CA SER A 204 -6.89 2.96 -5.94
C SER A 204 -6.61 2.88 -7.43
N ALA A 205 -7.66 2.65 -8.22
CA ALA A 205 -7.57 2.55 -9.67
C ALA A 205 -8.77 3.24 -10.31
N THR A 206 -8.60 3.68 -11.55
CA THR A 206 -9.67 4.24 -12.37
C THR A 206 -9.53 3.66 -13.78
N LEU A 207 -10.63 3.18 -14.34
CA LEU A 207 -10.65 2.66 -15.70
C LEU A 207 -10.15 3.70 -16.70
N PRO A 208 -9.37 3.31 -17.73
CA PRO A 208 -8.76 4.23 -18.69
C PRO A 208 -9.73 5.27 -19.28
N GLU A 209 -10.94 4.85 -19.67
CA GLU A 209 -12.00 5.68 -20.25
C GLU A 209 -12.62 6.71 -19.27
N PHE A 210 -12.36 6.55 -17.98
CA PHE A 210 -12.84 7.45 -16.91
C PHE A 210 -11.71 8.23 -16.22
N GLN A 211 -10.46 8.09 -16.67
CA GLN A 211 -9.34 8.86 -16.15
C GLN A 211 -9.48 10.35 -16.48
N ARG A 212 -8.82 11.19 -15.67
CA ARG A 212 -8.85 12.66 -15.77
C ARG A 212 -10.25 13.29 -15.62
N LYS A 213 -11.25 12.54 -15.15
CA LYS A 213 -12.61 13.03 -14.84
C LYS A 213 -12.87 13.32 -13.36
N GLY A 214 -11.88 13.07 -12.49
CA GLY A 214 -11.97 13.36 -11.05
C GLY A 214 -12.23 12.16 -10.13
N CYS A 215 -12.41 10.94 -10.66
CA CYS A 215 -12.71 9.74 -9.86
C CYS A 215 -11.70 9.50 -8.72
N HIS A 216 -10.40 9.59 -9.00
CA HIS A 216 -9.37 9.36 -7.99
C HIS A 216 -9.43 10.42 -6.87
N THR A 217 -9.58 11.71 -7.21
CA THR A 217 -9.77 12.78 -6.22
C THR A 217 -11.01 12.51 -5.36
N ALA A 218 -12.12 12.10 -5.98
CA ALA A 218 -13.35 11.76 -5.27
C ALA A 218 -13.16 10.60 -4.28
N LEU A 219 -12.45 9.56 -4.71
CA LEU A 219 -12.13 8.41 -3.86
C LEU A 219 -11.16 8.78 -2.72
N ILE A 220 -10.20 9.69 -2.93
CA ILE A 220 -9.35 10.19 -1.84
C ILE A 220 -10.21 10.95 -0.81
N GLN A 221 -11.07 11.86 -1.26
CA GLN A 221 -11.94 12.62 -0.36
C GLN A 221 -12.88 11.71 0.45
N ARG A 222 -13.46 10.67 -0.18
CA ARG A 222 -14.29 9.70 0.54
C ARG A 222 -13.52 8.98 1.64
N ARG A 223 -12.30 8.55 1.33
CA ARG A 223 -11.43 7.86 2.30
C ARG A 223 -10.99 8.78 3.43
N ILE A 224 -10.69 10.05 3.15
CA ILE A 224 -10.44 11.08 4.18
C ILE A 224 -11.67 11.27 5.06
N LYS A 225 -12.86 11.39 4.47
CA LYS A 225 -14.11 11.52 5.23
C LYS A 225 -14.33 10.33 6.17
N THR A 226 -14.13 9.10 5.69
CA THR A 226 -14.22 7.90 6.54
C THR A 226 -13.16 7.87 7.64
N ALA A 227 -11.96 8.39 7.39
CA ALA A 227 -10.94 8.55 8.43
C ALA A 227 -11.38 9.54 9.53
N ILE A 228 -11.98 10.67 9.16
CA ILE A 228 -12.53 11.65 10.10
C ILE A 228 -13.67 11.05 10.92
N GLU A 229 -14.63 10.39 10.24
CA GLU A 229 -15.77 9.69 10.89
C GLU A 229 -15.29 8.62 11.88
N SER A 230 -14.08 8.09 11.67
CA SER A 230 -13.44 7.06 12.51
C SER A 230 -12.43 7.63 13.51
N ASN A 231 -12.43 8.96 13.72
CA ASN A 231 -11.51 9.68 14.63
C ASN A 231 -10.02 9.41 14.38
N CYS A 232 -9.63 9.17 13.12
CA CYS A 232 -8.23 9.01 12.79
C CYS A 232 -7.47 10.33 12.94
N THR A 233 -6.25 10.25 13.47
CA THR A 233 -5.36 11.40 13.68
C THR A 233 -4.37 11.57 12.53
N LEU A 234 -4.15 10.51 11.75
CA LEU A 234 -3.19 10.46 10.66
C LEU A 234 -3.80 9.77 9.45
N ILE A 235 -3.56 10.33 8.26
CA ILE A 235 -3.77 9.63 6.98
C ILE A 235 -2.42 9.45 6.30
N VAL A 236 -2.17 8.25 5.79
CA VAL A 236 -0.94 7.89 5.10
C VAL A 236 -1.24 7.29 3.74
N GLY A 237 -0.31 7.40 2.80
CA GLY A 237 -0.44 6.83 1.47
C GLY A 237 0.91 6.67 0.80
N GLN A 238 0.92 5.86 -0.26
CA GLN A 238 2.15 5.56 -0.99
C GLN A 238 1.94 5.72 -2.49
N ALA A 239 2.98 6.20 -3.15
CA ALA A 239 3.00 6.34 -4.59
C ALA A 239 4.42 6.31 -5.15
N ARG A 240 4.55 5.93 -6.42
CA ARG A 240 5.77 6.21 -7.17
C ARG A 240 5.97 7.72 -7.25
N PHE A 241 7.22 8.17 -7.11
CA PHE A 241 7.58 9.58 -7.19
C PHE A 241 7.10 10.22 -8.50
N GLY A 242 6.43 11.37 -8.40
CA GLY A 242 5.88 12.13 -9.54
C GLY A 242 4.74 11.44 -10.28
N SER A 243 4.19 10.34 -9.75
CA SER A 243 3.05 9.65 -10.38
C SER A 243 1.74 10.43 -10.24
N GLY A 244 0.76 10.08 -11.08
CA GLY A 244 -0.60 10.63 -10.94
C GLY A 244 -1.22 10.36 -9.56
N SER A 245 -0.86 9.25 -8.90
CA SER A 245 -1.29 8.95 -7.54
C SER A 245 -0.73 9.96 -6.53
N GLN A 246 0.58 10.23 -6.60
CA GLN A 246 1.22 11.26 -5.77
C GLN A 246 0.55 12.63 -6.00
N ASN A 247 0.43 13.05 -7.26
CA ASN A 247 -0.14 14.34 -7.61
C ASN A 247 -1.58 14.50 -7.10
N ASN A 248 -2.37 13.43 -7.09
CA ASN A 248 -3.74 13.46 -6.56
C ASN A 248 -3.78 13.53 -5.03
N MET A 249 -2.89 12.81 -4.34
CA MET A 249 -2.75 12.92 -2.89
C MET A 249 -2.26 14.32 -2.47
N GLU A 250 -1.33 14.92 -3.22
CA GLU A 250 -0.87 16.30 -2.98
C GLU A 250 -1.98 17.33 -3.20
N ARG A 251 -2.80 17.18 -4.25
CA ARG A 251 -4.01 18.00 -4.45
C ARG A 251 -5.05 17.82 -3.34
N ALA A 252 -5.08 16.66 -2.71
CA ALA A 252 -5.87 16.40 -1.50
C ALA A 252 -5.19 16.88 -0.21
N HIS A 253 -4.12 17.67 -0.33
CA HIS A 253 -3.36 18.28 0.77
C HIS A 253 -2.61 17.28 1.66
N MET A 254 -2.29 16.10 1.13
CA MET A 254 -1.23 15.28 1.70
C MET A 254 0.12 15.87 1.31
N LYS A 255 1.11 15.71 2.19
CA LYS A 255 2.48 16.15 1.96
C LYS A 255 3.36 14.93 1.80
N ILE A 256 4.42 15.05 1.02
CA ILE A 256 5.49 14.05 1.02
C ILE A 256 6.08 14.00 2.42
N ALA A 257 6.07 12.80 3.01
CA ALA A 257 6.76 12.52 4.26
C ALA A 257 8.25 12.30 3.99
N TYR A 258 8.53 11.33 3.11
CA TYR A 258 9.87 10.94 2.68
C TYR A 258 9.80 10.08 1.41
N THR A 259 10.96 9.84 0.82
CA THR A 259 11.19 8.71 -0.07
C THR A 259 11.92 7.61 0.68
N LYS A 260 11.40 6.38 0.63
CA LYS A 260 12.11 5.18 1.10
C LYS A 260 12.96 4.61 -0.03
N SER A 261 14.13 4.12 0.32
CA SER A 261 15.05 3.47 -0.60
C SER A 261 14.64 2.01 -0.79
N ILE A 262 14.69 1.55 -2.05
CA ILE A 262 14.41 0.16 -2.41
C ILE A 262 15.73 -0.50 -2.72
N TRP A 263 16.04 -1.60 -2.02
CA TRP A 263 17.25 -2.36 -2.20
C TRP A 263 16.93 -3.76 -2.70
N THR A 264 17.55 -4.16 -3.79
CA THR A 264 17.38 -5.48 -4.42
C THR A 264 18.74 -6.12 -4.67
N ALA A 265 18.78 -7.45 -4.68
CA ALA A 265 19.97 -8.18 -5.08
C ALA A 265 20.33 -7.83 -6.54
N LYS A 266 21.62 -7.83 -6.86
CA LYS A 266 22.10 -7.77 -8.24
C LYS A 266 21.73 -9.07 -8.95
N ASP A 267 21.35 -8.97 -10.23
CA ASP A 267 21.30 -10.14 -11.10
C ASP A 267 22.76 -10.58 -11.35
N ILE A 268 23.15 -11.74 -10.81
CA ILE A 268 24.48 -12.35 -11.01
C ILE A 268 24.34 -13.53 -11.98
#